data_AF-A0A935D7K6-F1
#
_entry.id   AF-A0A935D7K6-F1
#
_cell.length_a   1.000
_cell.length_b   1.000
_cell.length_c   1.000
_cell.angle_alpha   90.00
_cell.angle_beta   90.00
_cell.angle_gamma   90.00
#
_symmetry.space_group_name_H-M   'P 1'
#
loop_
_entity.id
_entity.type
_entity.pdbx_description
1 polymer ?
#
loop_
_entity_poly.entity_id
_entity_poly.type
_entity_poly.pdbx_seq_one_letter_code
_entity_poly.pdbx_strand_id
1 'polypeptide(L)'
;MLRSAAHAITLFCCILFWGAVGIAQPSASALNRIQTVVEGVRTPQHAHQAAIILRARPGVVMCRVDHNTRNILLHVDPACTLSETEMNVLLAPVEMSVHCFTRSPSIDAPFRKLDPKNCGILPPRK
;
A
#
# COMPACT_ATOMS: atom_id res chain seq x y z
N MET A 1 -66.37 -19.76 -31.65
CA MET A 1 -66.28 -21.16 -31.17
C MET A 1 -65.05 -21.28 -30.30
N LEU A 2 -65.25 -21.68 -29.03
CA LEU A 2 -64.28 -22.15 -28.02
C LEU A 2 -63.13 -21.19 -27.65
N ARG A 3 -62.70 -21.00 -26.40
CA ARG A 3 -63.12 -21.25 -25.00
C ARG A 3 -62.00 -20.55 -24.18
N SER A 4 -62.30 -19.84 -23.09
CA SER A 4 -61.91 -20.21 -21.70
C SER A 4 -60.40 -20.43 -21.47
N ALA A 5 -59.73 -20.00 -20.41
CA ALA A 5 -60.04 -19.45 -19.09
C ALA A 5 -58.63 -19.17 -18.47
N ALA A 6 -58.37 -18.02 -17.85
CA ALA A 6 -58.48 -17.79 -16.40
C ALA A 6 -57.41 -18.49 -15.53
N HIS A 7 -57.01 -17.75 -14.48
CA HIS A 7 -56.24 -18.17 -13.30
C HIS A 7 -54.72 -18.25 -13.52
N ALA A 8 -53.84 -17.80 -12.62
CA ALA A 8 -54.02 -17.37 -11.24
C ALA A 8 -52.92 -16.37 -10.86
N ILE A 9 -53.35 -15.36 -10.12
CA ILE A 9 -52.52 -14.60 -9.20
C ILE A 9 -51.95 -15.60 -8.19
N THR A 10 -50.62 -15.74 -8.11
CA THR A 10 -49.98 -16.43 -6.99
C THR A 10 -49.18 -15.40 -6.20
N LEU A 11 -49.92 -14.82 -5.25
CA LEU A 11 -49.41 -14.07 -4.12
C LEU A 11 -48.79 -15.08 -3.11
N PHE A 12 -47.67 -14.69 -2.52
CA PHE A 12 -47.35 -14.94 -1.10
C PHE A 12 -47.00 -16.38 -0.61
N CYS A 13 -45.69 -16.68 -0.53
CA CYS A 13 -45.00 -17.53 0.47
C CYS A 13 -43.54 -17.67 -0.02
N CYS A 14 -42.46 -17.27 0.65
CA CYS A 14 -42.17 -17.30 2.07
C CYS A 14 -41.29 -16.10 2.46
N ILE A 15 -41.77 -15.38 3.47
CA ILE A 15 -40.94 -14.68 4.44
C ILE A 15 -40.03 -15.74 5.12
N LEU A 16 -38.84 -15.33 5.56
CA LEU A 16 -37.88 -16.08 6.41
C LEU A 16 -36.76 -16.87 5.69
N PHE A 17 -35.95 -16.18 4.89
CA PHE A 17 -34.51 -16.45 4.91
C PHE A 17 -33.79 -15.19 5.37
N TRP A 18 -33.95 -14.89 6.67
CA TRP A 18 -33.05 -14.02 7.41
C TRP A 18 -31.76 -14.79 7.72
N GLY A 19 -31.13 -15.32 6.66
CA GLY A 19 -29.82 -15.95 6.74
C GLY A 19 -28.81 -14.83 6.89
N ALA A 20 -28.17 -14.78 8.06
CA ALA A 20 -27.15 -13.81 8.44
C ALA A 20 -26.20 -13.51 7.27
N VAL A 21 -26.43 -12.41 6.56
CA VAL A 21 -25.40 -11.78 5.75
C VAL A 21 -24.41 -11.25 6.77
N GLY A 22 -23.41 -12.07 7.09
CA GLY A 22 -22.26 -11.63 7.86
C GLY A 22 -21.69 -10.45 7.11
N ILE A 23 -21.94 -9.25 7.64
CA ILE A 23 -21.26 -8.04 7.19
C ILE A 23 -19.81 -8.28 7.61
N ALA A 24 -19.01 -8.85 6.71
CA ALA A 24 -17.58 -8.83 6.83
C ALA A 24 -17.23 -7.35 6.90
N GLN A 25 -16.98 -6.84 8.11
CA GLN A 25 -16.44 -5.51 8.27
C GLN A 25 -15.17 -5.49 7.42
N PRO A 26 -15.03 -4.58 6.44
CA PRO A 26 -13.76 -4.41 5.77
C PRO A 26 -12.77 -4.08 6.89
N SER A 27 -11.92 -5.05 7.23
CA SER A 27 -10.84 -4.84 8.18
C SER A 27 -10.10 -3.64 7.62
N ALA A 28 -9.99 -2.56 8.39
CA ALA A 28 -9.29 -1.36 7.97
C ALA A 28 -7.99 -1.82 7.32
N SER A 29 -7.89 -1.66 5.99
CA SER A 29 -6.90 -2.38 5.19
C SER A 29 -5.54 -1.99 5.73
N ALA A 30 -4.88 -2.93 6.42
CA ALA A 30 -3.63 -2.66 7.10
C ALA A 30 -2.60 -2.37 6.02
N LEU A 31 -2.31 -1.08 5.79
CA LEU A 31 -1.35 -0.66 4.78
C LEU A 31 -0.02 -1.38 5.03
N ASN A 32 0.74 -1.61 3.98
CA ASN A 32 2.13 -2.00 4.10
C ASN A 32 2.99 -0.74 4.19
N ARG A 33 4.01 -0.79 5.04
CA ARG A 33 5.05 0.22 5.13
C ARG A 33 6.29 -0.27 4.41
N ILE A 34 6.75 0.52 3.43
CA ILE A 34 8.05 0.33 2.80
C ILE A 34 8.98 1.43 3.31
N GLN A 35 10.16 1.05 3.78
CA GLN A 35 11.20 2.00 4.15
C GLN A 35 12.46 1.68 3.35
N THR A 36 13.04 2.71 2.76
CA THR A 36 14.28 2.57 1.98
C THR A 36 15.29 3.64 2.34
N VAL A 37 16.56 3.31 2.12
CA VAL A 37 17.65 4.28 2.08
C VAL A 37 18.06 4.41 0.63
N VAL A 38 18.26 5.65 0.17
CA VAL A 38 18.65 5.95 -1.21
C VAL A 38 19.98 6.70 -1.28
N GLU A 39 20.67 6.53 -2.40
CA GLU A 39 21.80 7.35 -2.79
C GLU A 39 21.36 8.36 -3.85
N GLY A 40 22.14 9.43 -4.07
CA GLY A 40 21.85 10.41 -5.12
C GLY A 40 20.87 11.54 -4.75
N VAL A 41 20.21 11.50 -3.58
CA VAL A 41 19.44 12.66 -3.09
C VAL A 41 20.39 13.79 -2.70
N ARG A 42 20.34 14.92 -3.44
CA ARG A 42 21.23 16.08 -3.26
C ARG A 42 20.53 17.30 -2.66
N THR A 43 19.26 17.51 -3.00
CA THR A 43 18.50 18.71 -2.62
C THR A 43 17.05 18.38 -2.22
N PRO A 44 16.35 19.28 -1.50
CA PRO A 44 14.93 19.14 -1.22
C PRO A 44 14.08 19.01 -2.49
N GLN A 45 14.43 19.74 -3.55
CA GLN A 45 13.76 19.66 -4.85
C GLN A 45 13.94 18.27 -5.47
N HIS A 46 15.12 17.68 -5.34
CA HIS A 46 15.40 16.33 -5.82
C HIS A 46 14.55 15.29 -5.08
N ALA A 47 14.47 15.40 -3.75
CA ALA A 47 13.59 14.57 -2.94
C ALA A 47 12.10 14.72 -3.30
N HIS A 48 11.67 15.94 -3.62
CA HIS A 48 10.29 16.21 -4.06
C HIS A 48 9.98 15.54 -5.41
N GLN A 49 10.89 15.61 -6.39
CA GLN A 49 10.73 14.95 -7.68
C GLN A 49 10.60 13.42 -7.53
N ALA A 50 11.47 12.80 -6.73
CA ALA A 50 11.37 11.38 -6.41
C ALA A 50 10.03 11.03 -5.76
N ALA A 51 9.54 11.86 -4.83
CA ALA A 51 8.24 11.65 -4.19
C ALA A 51 7.08 11.73 -5.20
N ILE A 52 7.13 12.63 -6.19
CA ILE A 52 6.12 12.70 -7.25
C ILE A 52 6.09 11.40 -8.05
N ILE A 53 7.26 10.92 -8.50
CA ILE A 53 7.37 9.69 -9.29
C ILE A 53 6.81 8.49 -8.53
N LEU A 54 7.19 8.34 -7.26
CA LEU A 54 6.74 7.21 -6.43
C LEU A 54 5.24 7.28 -6.12
N ARG A 55 4.67 8.46 -5.87
CA ARG A 55 3.22 8.61 -5.63
C ARG A 55 2.36 8.34 -6.86
N ALA A 56 2.92 8.50 -8.06
CA ALA A 56 2.19 8.17 -9.30
C ALA A 56 1.96 6.66 -9.46
N ARG A 57 2.64 5.81 -8.68
CA ARG A 57 2.48 4.36 -8.75
C ARG A 57 1.14 3.93 -8.12
N PRO A 58 0.33 3.10 -8.82
CA PRO A 58 -0.88 2.54 -8.25
C PRO A 58 -0.60 1.78 -6.95
N GLY A 59 -1.44 2.02 -5.95
CA GLY A 59 -1.34 1.43 -4.62
C GLY A 59 -0.37 2.15 -3.67
N VAL A 60 0.27 3.25 -4.08
CA VAL A 60 1.02 4.11 -3.14
C VAL A 60 0.06 5.15 -2.55
N VAL A 61 -0.18 5.03 -1.24
CA VAL A 61 -1.10 5.92 -0.50
C VAL A 61 -0.37 7.16 0.01
N MET A 62 0.88 7.00 0.45
CA MET A 62 1.71 8.09 0.95
C MET A 62 3.17 7.83 0.58
N CYS A 63 3.90 8.90 0.28
CA CYS A 63 5.35 8.86 0.12
C CYS A 63 5.97 10.12 0.74
N ARG A 64 7.00 9.91 1.56
CA ARG A 64 7.86 10.95 2.12
C ARG A 64 9.30 10.60 1.81
N VAL A 65 10.01 11.53 1.18
CA VAL A 65 11.45 11.46 0.93
C VAL A 65 12.12 12.51 1.80
N ASP A 66 13.06 12.11 2.66
CA ASP A 66 13.84 13.01 3.50
C ASP A 66 15.26 13.12 2.95
N HIS A 67 15.60 14.30 2.42
CA HIS A 67 16.91 14.55 1.83
C HIS A 67 18.07 14.55 2.83
N ASN A 68 17.81 14.91 4.09
CA ASN A 68 18.85 14.96 5.12
C ASN A 68 19.25 13.55 5.56
N THR A 69 18.27 12.67 5.68
CA THR A 69 18.50 11.29 6.15
C THR A 69 18.59 10.29 5.01
N ARG A 70 18.31 10.72 3.77
CA ARG A 70 18.24 9.88 2.57
C ARG A 70 17.28 8.69 2.72
N ASN A 71 16.28 8.84 3.60
CA ASN A 71 15.28 7.81 3.83
C ASN A 71 14.02 8.12 3.01
N ILE A 72 13.43 7.07 2.44
CA ILE A 72 12.09 7.12 1.86
C ILE A 72 11.16 6.28 2.74
N LEU A 73 10.01 6.83 3.06
CA LEU A 73 8.89 6.14 3.69
C LEU A 73 7.73 6.11 2.71
N LEU A 74 7.21 4.91 2.43
CA LEU A 74 5.97 4.73 1.69
C LEU A 74 4.96 3.98 2.55
N HIS A 75 3.71 4.42 2.49
CA HIS A 75 2.57 3.57 2.83
C HIS A 75 1.91 3.13 1.54
N VAL A 76 1.69 1.83 1.41
CA VAL A 76 1.17 1.20 0.20
C VAL A 76 0.06 0.24 0.53
N ASP A 77 -0.87 0.05 -0.40
CA ASP A 77 -1.88 -1.00 -0.29
C ASP A 77 -1.22 -2.38 -0.19
N PRO A 78 -1.84 -3.35 0.51
CA PRO A 78 -1.33 -4.71 0.60
C PRO A 78 -1.10 -5.38 -0.76
N ALA A 79 -1.95 -5.05 -1.74
CA ALA A 79 -1.86 -5.57 -3.11
C ALA A 79 -0.77 -4.90 -3.96
N CYS A 80 -0.15 -3.81 -3.49
CA CYS A 80 0.90 -3.13 -4.23
C CYS A 80 2.12 -4.07 -4.41
N THR A 81 2.59 -4.26 -5.64
CA THR A 81 3.72 -5.16 -5.94
C THR A 81 5.07 -4.45 -5.96
N LEU A 82 5.14 -3.19 -5.52
CA LEU A 82 6.35 -2.38 -5.58
C LEU A 82 7.53 -3.09 -4.86
N SER A 83 8.51 -3.50 -5.66
CA SER A 83 9.72 -4.18 -5.24
C SER A 83 10.91 -3.21 -5.21
N GLU A 84 12.04 -3.65 -4.65
CA GLU A 84 13.29 -2.91 -4.69
C GLU A 84 13.77 -2.65 -6.13
N THR A 85 13.67 -3.66 -7.01
CA THR A 85 14.04 -3.54 -8.42
C THR A 85 13.15 -2.53 -9.13
N GLU A 86 11.83 -2.60 -8.95
CA GLU A 86 10.91 -1.61 -9.52
C GLU A 86 11.22 -0.20 -9.01
N MET A 87 11.56 -0.05 -7.72
CA MET A 87 11.90 1.24 -7.15
C MET A 87 13.19 1.82 -7.74
N ASN A 88 14.23 1.00 -7.96
CA ASN A 88 15.43 1.45 -8.66
C ASN A 88 15.13 1.93 -10.08
N VAL A 89 14.27 1.23 -10.81
CA VAL A 89 13.84 1.65 -12.15
C VAL A 89 13.10 2.98 -12.11
N LEU A 90 12.20 3.16 -11.14
CA LEU A 90 11.45 4.41 -10.97
C LEU A 90 12.34 5.59 -10.57
N LEU A 91 13.40 5.35 -9.81
CA LEU A 91 14.29 6.39 -9.28
C LEU A 91 15.46 6.72 -10.21
N ALA A 92 15.78 5.86 -11.17
CA ALA A 92 16.86 6.07 -12.13
C ALA A 92 16.78 7.42 -12.90
N PRO A 93 15.60 7.91 -13.35
CA PRO A 93 15.50 9.19 -14.06
C PRO A 93 15.91 10.41 -13.22
N VAL A 94 15.93 10.28 -11.90
CA VAL A 94 16.38 11.31 -10.96
C VAL A 94 17.72 10.91 -10.32
N GLU A 95 18.55 10.13 -11.02
CA GLU A 95 19.90 9.75 -10.58
C GLU A 95 19.97 9.19 -9.14
N MET A 96 18.91 8.48 -8.72
CA MET A 96 18.82 7.87 -7.39
C MET A 96 18.81 6.35 -7.51
N SER A 97 19.44 5.69 -6.54
CA SER A 97 19.44 4.24 -6.38
C SER A 97 19.03 3.87 -4.97
N VAL A 98 18.39 2.71 -4.83
CA VAL A 98 18.04 2.13 -3.53
C VAL A 98 19.26 1.37 -3.00
N HIS A 99 19.65 1.68 -1.77
CA HIS A 99 20.70 0.99 -1.04
C HIS A 99 20.14 -0.03 -0.04
N CYS A 100 19.04 0.32 0.62
CA CYS A 100 18.34 -0.57 1.56
C CYS A 100 16.86 -0.61 1.22
N PHE A 101 16.24 -1.78 1.27
CA PHE A 101 14.80 -1.95 1.10
C PHE A 101 14.21 -2.82 2.21
N THR A 102 13.17 -2.32 2.87
CA THR A 102 12.42 -3.09 3.86
C THR A 102 10.93 -2.91 3.62
N ARG A 103 10.18 -4.00 3.74
CA ARG A 103 8.73 -4.02 3.66
C ARG A 103 8.18 -4.71 4.91
N SER A 104 7.24 -4.07 5.57
CA SER A 104 6.60 -4.57 6.77
C SER A 104 5.12 -4.19 6.77
N PRO A 105 4.25 -4.94 7.47
CA PRO A 105 2.91 -4.44 7.76
C PRO A 105 2.99 -3.12 8.53
N SER A 106 2.14 -2.15 8.19
CA SER A 106 2.01 -0.88 8.92
C SER A 106 1.19 -1.11 10.20
N ILE A 107 1.74 -1.90 11.11
CA ILE A 107 1.31 -1.96 12.51
C ILE A 107 1.81 -0.70 13.23
N ASP A 108 1.10 -0.24 14.26
CA ASP A 108 1.29 1.02 15.04
C ASP A 108 2.69 1.25 15.65
N ALA A 109 3.68 0.47 15.26
CA ALA A 109 5.08 0.67 15.57
C ALA A 109 5.54 2.06 15.09
N PRO A 110 6.17 2.85 15.98
CA PRO A 110 6.67 4.18 15.64
C PRO A 110 7.68 4.12 14.49
N PHE A 111 7.71 5.17 13.67
CA PHE A 111 8.66 5.29 12.57
C PHE A 111 10.10 5.19 13.09
N ARG A 112 10.87 4.26 12.54
CA ARG A 112 12.31 4.11 12.81
C ARG A 112 13.07 4.44 11.55
N LYS A 113 13.99 5.41 11.62
CA LYS A 113 14.92 5.67 10.51
C LYS A 113 15.76 4.43 10.27
N LEU A 114 15.96 4.06 9.02
CA LEU A 114 16.96 3.06 8.66
C LEU A 114 18.34 3.70 8.77
N ASP A 115 19.26 2.97 9.38
CA ASP A 115 20.69 3.31 9.36
C ASP A 115 21.23 3.01 7.95
N PRO A 116 21.74 4.01 7.22
CA PRO A 116 22.33 3.81 5.89
C PRO A 116 23.45 2.78 5.86
N LYS A 117 24.17 2.54 6.96
CA LYS A 117 25.29 1.60 7.00
C LYS A 117 24.86 0.15 7.22
N ASN A 118 23.73 -0.05 7.91
CA ASN A 118 23.32 -1.35 8.41
C ASN A 118 21.93 -1.77 7.92
N CYS A 119 21.27 -0.97 7.07
CA CYS A 119 19.93 -1.22 6.53
C CYS A 119 18.86 -1.62 7.57
N GLY A 120 18.99 -1.15 8.81
CA GLY A 120 18.05 -1.48 9.89
C GLY A 120 18.31 -2.82 10.59
N ILE A 121 19.46 -3.47 10.37
CA ILE A 121 19.93 -4.55 11.24
C ILE A 121 20.15 -3.96 12.63
N LEU A 122 19.28 -4.33 13.58
CA LEU A 122 19.49 -3.98 14.98
C LEU A 122 20.75 -4.72 15.46
N PRO A 123 21.73 -4.02 16.06
CA PRO A 123 22.88 -4.72 16.65
C PRO A 123 22.37 -5.70 17.72
N PRO A 124 22.99 -6.87 17.86
CA PRO A 124 22.62 -7.82 18.91
C PRO A 124 22.69 -7.10 20.26
N ARG A 125 21.62 -7.20 21.07
CA ARG A 125 21.63 -6.68 22.44
C ARG A 125 22.71 -7.43 23.21
N LYS A 126 23.66 -6.71 23.78
CA LYS A 126 24.63 -7.26 24.75
C LYS A 126 23.94 -7.48 26.09
#